data_AF-A0A2H0A555-F1
#
_entry.id   AF-A0A2H0A555-F1
#
_cell.length_a   1.000
_cell.length_b   1.000
_cell.length_c   1.000
_cell.angle_alpha   90.00
_cell.angle_beta   90.00
_cell.angle_gamma   90.00
#
_symmetry.space_group_name_H-M   'P 1'
#
loop_
_entity.id
_entity.type
_entity.pdbx_description
1 polymer ?
#
loop_
_entity_poly.entity_id
_entity_poly.type
_entity_poly.pdbx_seq_one_letter_code
_entity_poly.pdbx_strand_id
1 'polypeptide(L)' 'MINLKSISLNDFTESPKGMYLKTDAVKRFLDQFEAEMERKKGNTTLSLEEDIYVQVYIFKKWAIEDRSLSFYKWNI' A
#
# COMPACT_ATOMS: atom_id res chain seq x y z
N MET A 1 -7.78 -6.12 3.52
CA MET A 1 -7.60 -6.17 4.99
C MET A 1 -8.81 -6.73 5.73
N ILE A 2 -10.06 -6.30 5.47
CA ILE A 2 -11.25 -7.02 5.95
C ILE A 2 -11.22 -8.50 5.49
N ASN A 3 -10.82 -8.73 4.24
CA ASN A 3 -10.64 -10.08 3.68
C ASN A 3 -9.45 -10.88 4.24
N LEU A 4 -8.55 -10.26 5.00
CA LEU A 4 -7.41 -10.93 5.66
C LEU A 4 -7.71 -11.26 7.14
N LYS A 5 -8.90 -10.89 7.65
CA LYS A 5 -9.31 -11.03 9.06
C LYS A 5 -8.33 -10.42 10.09
N SER A 6 -7.41 -9.55 9.67
CA SER A 6 -6.39 -8.96 10.57
C SER A 6 -6.95 -7.84 11.46
N ILE A 7 -8.07 -7.25 11.05
CA ILE A 7 -8.81 -6.23 11.79
C ILE A 7 -10.29 -6.60 11.76
N SER A 8 -10.94 -6.51 12.91
CA SER A 8 -12.34 -6.81 13.19
C SER A 8 -13.03 -5.63 13.86
N LEU A 9 -14.36 -5.68 14.04
CA LEU A 9 -15.10 -4.61 14.73
C LEU A 9 -14.59 -4.39 16.17
N ASN A 10 -14.14 -5.45 16.84
CA ASN A 10 -13.63 -5.38 18.21
C ASN A 10 -12.30 -4.62 18.34
N ASP A 11 -11.66 -4.33 17.21
CA ASP A 11 -10.39 -3.59 17.15
C ASP A 11 -10.58 -2.08 17.10
N PHE A 12 -11.84 -1.62 17.12
CA PHE A 12 -12.19 -0.21 17.12
C PHE A 12 -12.63 0.27 18.50
N THR A 13 -12.34 1.53 18.77
CA THR A 13 -12.89 2.30 19.88
C THR A 13 -13.87 3.31 19.30
N GLU A 14 -15.11 3.30 19.80
CA GLU A 14 -16.13 4.26 19.41
C GLU A 14 -15.95 5.60 20.14
N SER A 15 -16.31 6.68 19.46
CA SER A 15 -16.40 8.01 20.04
C SER A 15 -17.53 8.81 19.38
N PRO A 16 -17.90 9.97 19.96
CA PRO A 16 -18.90 10.85 19.36
C PRO A 16 -18.58 11.33 17.93
N LYS A 17 -17.32 11.25 17.48
CA LYS A 17 -16.88 11.69 16.14
C LYS A 17 -16.63 10.53 15.17
N GLY A 18 -16.89 9.29 15.59
CA GLY A 18 -16.67 8.09 14.78
C GLY A 18 -15.84 7.02 15.48
N MET A 19 -15.36 6.05 14.71
CA MET A 19 -14.58 4.91 15.18
C MET A 19 -13.09 5.09 14.84
N TYR A 20 -12.22 4.68 15.75
CA TYR A 20 -10.77 4.66 15.53
C TYR A 20 -10.19 3.30 15.90
N LEU A 21 -9.10 2.91 15.26
CA LEU A 21 -8.38 1.69 15.63
C LEU A 21 -7.74 1.83 17.01
N LYS A 22 -7.82 0.75 17.80
CA LYS A 22 -7.03 0.59 19.01
C LYS A 22 -5.55 0.50 18.66
N THR A 23 -4.68 0.89 19.58
CA THR A 23 -3.22 0.94 19.37
C THR A 23 -2.63 -0.38 18.89
N ASP A 24 -3.09 -1.49 19.45
CA ASP A 24 -2.65 -2.84 19.05
C ASP A 24 -3.08 -3.20 17.63
N ALA A 25 -4.29 -2.77 17.23
CA ALA A 25 -4.80 -2.96 15.89
C ALA A 25 -4.10 -2.08 14.85
N VAL A 26 -3.71 -0.85 15.21
CA VAL A 26 -2.85 0.00 14.39
C VAL A 26 -1.52 -0.68 14.12
N LYS A 27 -0.90 -1.28 15.14
CA LYS A 27 0.35 -2.01 14.95
C LYS A 27 0.19 -3.17 13.96
N ARG A 28 -0.80 -4.04 14.16
CA ARG A 28 -1.07 -5.16 13.24
C ARG A 28 -1.37 -4.71 11.82
N PHE A 29 -2.07 -3.59 11.66
CA PHE A 29 -2.30 -2.96 10.36
C PHE A 29 -0.98 -2.61 9.68
N LEU A 30 -0.11 -1.88 10.40
CA LEU A 30 1.17 -1.40 9.87
C LEU A 30 2.07 -2.58 9.50
N ASP A 31 2.20 -3.58 10.38
CA ASP A 31 3.00 -4.77 10.12
C ASP A 31 2.54 -5.48 8.82
N GLN A 32 1.22 -5.63 8.63
CA GLN A 32 0.68 -6.23 7.41
C GLN A 32 0.86 -5.34 6.18
N PHE A 33 0.70 -4.02 6.33
CA PHE A 33 0.89 -3.07 5.25
C PHE A 33 2.34 -3.08 4.76
N GLU A 34 3.30 -3.01 5.66
CA GLU A 34 4.74 -3.09 5.36
C GLU A 34 5.08 -4.41 4.66
N ALA A 35 4.60 -5.54 5.19
CA ALA A 35 4.79 -6.83 4.55
C ALA A 35 4.22 -6.89 3.12
N GLU A 36 3.07 -6.26 2.86
CA GLU A 36 2.49 -6.18 1.51
C GLU A 36 3.26 -5.25 0.58
N MET A 37 3.85 -4.17 1.10
CA MET A 37 4.70 -3.26 0.33
C MET A 37 5.97 -3.93 -0.18
N GLU A 38 6.57 -4.80 0.65
CA GLU A 38 7.82 -5.50 0.34
C GLU A 38 7.61 -6.82 -0.43
N ARG A 39 6.41 -7.41 -0.35
CA ARG A 39 6.13 -8.74 -0.93
C ARG A 39 6.37 -8.77 -2.45
N LYS A 40 7.16 -9.74 -2.89
CA LYS A 40 7.36 -10.07 -4.32
C LYS A 40 6.58 -11.32 -4.70
N LYS A 41 5.92 -11.31 -5.86
CA LYS A 41 5.16 -12.47 -6.38
C LYS A 41 6.06 -13.49 -7.12
N GLY A 42 7.30 -13.14 -7.44
CA GLY A 42 8.30 -14.01 -8.06
C GLY A 42 9.65 -13.30 -8.23
N ASN A 43 10.65 -14.03 -8.73
CA ASN A 43 12.03 -13.54 -8.84
C ASN A 43 12.20 -12.39 -9.85
N THR A 44 11.25 -12.19 -10.76
CA THR A 44 11.30 -11.17 -11.82
C THR A 44 10.26 -10.06 -11.64
N THR A 45 9.46 -10.10 -10.56
CA THR A 45 8.43 -9.10 -10.30
C THR A 45 8.92 -8.08 -9.29
N LEU A 46 8.66 -6.80 -9.55
CA LEU A 46 8.84 -5.74 -8.58
C LEU A 46 7.87 -5.94 -7.39
N SER A 47 8.28 -5.49 -6.21
CA SER A 47 7.37 -5.31 -5.07
C SER A 47 6.43 -4.11 -5.34
N LEU A 48 5.39 -3.96 -4.52
CA LEU A 48 4.49 -2.81 -4.64
C LEU A 48 5.24 -1.49 -4.37
N GLU A 49 6.18 -1.49 -3.42
CA GLU A 49 7.04 -0.34 -3.15
C GLU A 49 7.89 0.03 -4.37
N GLU A 50 8.54 -0.96 -4.98
CA GLU A 50 9.36 -0.76 -6.17
C GLU A 50 8.51 -0.23 -7.34
N ASP A 51 7.32 -0.77 -7.56
CA ASP A 51 6.40 -0.30 -8.61
C ASP A 51 5.96 1.16 -8.40
N ILE A 52 5.63 1.54 -7.16
CA ILE A 52 5.30 2.94 -6.83
C ILE A 52 6.49 3.85 -7.13
N TYR A 53 7.70 3.44 -6.74
CA TYR A 53 8.90 4.20 -7.02
C TYR A 53 9.14 4.40 -8.52
N VAL A 54 9.02 3.33 -9.32
CA VAL A 54 9.19 3.42 -10.77
C VAL A 54 8.11 4.32 -11.39
N GLN A 55 6.86 4.25 -10.92
CA GLN A 55 5.79 5.11 -11.41
C GLN A 55 6.07 6.60 -11.12
N VAL A 56 6.55 6.94 -9.91
CA VAL A 56 6.97 8.31 -9.56
C VAL A 56 8.13 8.76 -10.44
N TYR A 57 9.08 7.88 -10.71
CA TYR A 57 10.20 8.18 -11.60
C TYR A 57 9.74 8.48 -13.04
N ILE A 58 8.75 7.75 -13.57
CA ILE A 58 8.16 8.04 -14.89
C ILE A 58 7.51 9.43 -14.90
N PHE A 59 6.76 9.79 -13.87
CA PHE A 59 6.19 11.14 -13.77
C PHE A 59 7.27 12.22 -13.80
N LYS A 60 8.35 12.03 -13.03
CA LYS A 60 9.48 12.96 -13.04
C LYS A 60 10.10 13.10 -14.44
N LYS A 61 10.27 11.98 -15.15
CA LYS A 61 10.83 11.96 -16.50
C LYS A 61 9.93 12.63 -17.52
N TRP A 62 8.63 12.38 -17.46
CA TRP A 62 7.65 13.08 -18.28
C TRP A 62 7.68 14.58 -18.04
N ALA A 63 7.72 15.01 -16.77
CA ALA A 63 7.67 16.43 -16.42
C ALA A 63 8.93 17.24 -16.80
N ILE A 64 10.12 16.61 -16.79
CA ILE A 64 11.41 17.32 -16.94
C ILE A 64 12.07 17.05 -18.30
N GLU A 65 11.85 15.88 -18.89
CA GLU A 65 12.61 15.41 -20.06
C GLU A 65 11.76 15.23 -21.32
N ASP A 66 10.52 15.73 -21.35
CA ASP A 66 9.57 15.59 -22.47
C ASP A 66 9.41 14.14 -22.96
N ARG A 67 9.50 13.18 -22.03
CA ARG A 67 9.29 11.75 -22.31
C ARG A 67 7.82 11.41 -22.25
N SER A 68 7.39 10.38 -22.98
CA SER A 68 6.01 9.87 -22.93
C SER A 68 5.60 9.43 -21.53
N LEU A 69 4.38 9.78 -21.10
CA LEU A 69 3.78 9.30 -19.86
C LEU A 69 3.18 7.90 -20.07
N SER A 70 3.56 6.96 -19.22
CA SER A 70 2.98 5.62 -19.16
C SER A 70 2.64 5.24 -17.72
N PHE A 71 1.67 4.33 -17.58
CA PHE A 71 1.18 3.87 -16.29
C PHE A 71 1.38 2.37 -16.18
N TYR A 72 2.02 1.94 -15.09
CA TYR A 72 2.11 0.52 -14.77
C TYR A 72 0.73 0.00 -14.36
N LYS A 73 0.35 -1.12 -14.97
CA LYS A 73 -0.86 -1.84 -14.60
C LYS A 73 -0.51 -2.90 -13.57
N TRP A 74 -0.95 -2.69 -12.34
CA TRP A 74 -0.87 -3.71 -11.31
C TRP A 74 -1.87 -4.82 -11.61
N ASN A 75 -1.38 -5.96 -12.11
CA ASN A 75 -2.21 -7.15 -12.31
C ASN A 75 -2.22 -7.96 -11.01
N ILE A 76 -3.34 -7.91 -10.29
CA ILE A 76 -3.56 -8.68 -9.04
C ILE A 76 -3.86 -10.13 -9.36
#